data_AF-A0A7V3CDB2-F1
#
_entry.id   AF-A0A7V3CDB2-F1
#
_cell.length_a   1.000
_cell.length_b   1.000
_cell.length_c   1.000
_cell.angle_alpha   90.00
_cell.angle_beta   90.00
_cell.angle_gamma   90.00
#
_symmetry.space_group_name_H-M   'P 1'
#
loop_
_entity.id
_entity.type
_entity.pdbx_description
1 polymer ?
#
loop_
_entity_poly.entity_id
_entity_poly.type
_entity_poly.pdbx_seq_one_letter_code
_entity_poly.pdbx_strand_id
1 'polypeptide(L)'
;VLQLLRGEVDLVQNAVPLVMAEWLRRKTELVMASDTGINYAYLAFNLRDPALQDRRVREAVALAIDRDKLIEYRLKGFAKKATGILAPSNWCYEPNVSRYDYNPERAKALLEEAGLKDPDGPGPKPRLSLTLKTSNKRDRVAMARAIAAQLKEVGIAMEVRPYEWGTFFRDIKTGNFQMYSSTWVGVTEPDIYYYAFASSQFPPKGANRGYYSNPELDKLLEAGRVSTVTSTRKEIYSQVQKIVSHDLPYVSLWYEDNVVFTRPQVEGYSLRPDASLLGLTRTKLEEKPPTTVTDAQLRL
;
A
#
# COMPACT_ATOMS: atom_id res chain seq x y z
N VAL A 1 3.73 -10.87 -20.86
CA VAL A 1 2.55 -10.70 -21.75
C VAL A 1 2.72 -11.43 -23.07
N LEU A 2 3.71 -11.09 -23.92
CA LEU A 2 3.88 -11.76 -25.22
C LEU A 2 4.01 -13.29 -25.13
N GLN A 3 4.78 -13.80 -24.17
CA GLN A 3 4.92 -15.25 -23.94
C GLN A 3 3.57 -15.92 -23.62
N LEU A 4 2.70 -15.26 -22.85
CA LEU A 4 1.37 -15.76 -22.51
C LEU A 4 0.45 -15.77 -23.74
N LEU A 5 0.54 -14.73 -24.59
CA LEU A 5 -0.24 -14.66 -25.84
C LEU A 5 0.23 -15.68 -26.89
N ARG A 6 1.53 -15.96 -26.94
CA ARG A 6 2.12 -16.99 -27.82
C ARG A 6 1.93 -18.40 -27.30
N GLY A 7 1.47 -18.56 -26.07
CA GLY A 7 1.31 -19.86 -25.43
C GLY A 7 2.62 -20.51 -25.00
N GLU A 8 3.69 -19.74 -24.84
CA GLU A 8 4.96 -20.19 -24.26
C GLU A 8 4.86 -20.36 -22.72
N VAL A 9 3.90 -19.67 -22.10
CA VAL A 9 3.52 -19.84 -20.69
C VAL A 9 2.00 -19.90 -20.58
N ASP A 10 1.50 -20.69 -19.64
CA ASP A 10 0.04 -20.89 -19.47
C ASP A 10 -0.56 -20.02 -18.37
N LEU A 11 0.26 -19.52 -17.45
CA LEU A 11 -0.15 -18.71 -16.31
C LEU A 11 0.85 -17.60 -16.03
N VAL A 12 0.35 -16.40 -15.76
CA VAL A 12 1.14 -15.27 -15.27
C VAL A 12 0.40 -14.61 -14.11
N GLN A 13 1.08 -14.45 -12.97
CA GLN A 13 0.54 -13.81 -11.77
C GLN A 13 1.35 -12.57 -11.42
N ASN A 14 0.68 -11.44 -11.16
CA ASN A 14 1.27 -10.16 -10.73
C ASN A 14 2.40 -9.60 -11.62
N ALA A 15 2.57 -10.12 -12.84
CA ALA A 15 3.62 -9.69 -13.78
C ALA A 15 3.07 -9.00 -15.03
N VAL A 16 1.75 -8.84 -15.12
CA VAL A 16 1.09 -8.07 -16.17
C VAL A 16 0.91 -6.63 -15.69
N PRO A 17 1.37 -5.60 -16.43
CA PRO A 17 1.05 -4.22 -16.11
C PRO A 17 -0.46 -4.01 -16.03
N LEU A 18 -0.97 -3.47 -14.92
CA LEU A 18 -2.42 -3.33 -14.68
C LEU A 18 -3.15 -2.52 -15.77
N VAL A 19 -2.44 -1.59 -16.42
CA VAL A 19 -2.96 -0.84 -17.59
C VAL A 19 -3.34 -1.75 -18.76
N MET A 20 -2.71 -2.92 -18.90
CA MET A 20 -3.03 -3.90 -19.95
C MET A 20 -4.14 -4.87 -19.53
N ALA A 21 -4.51 -4.91 -18.25
CA ALA A 21 -5.39 -5.95 -17.73
C ALA A 21 -6.77 -5.95 -18.43
N GLU A 22 -7.37 -4.76 -18.60
CA GLU A 22 -8.66 -4.64 -19.28
C GLU A 22 -8.57 -4.95 -20.78
N TRP A 23 -7.47 -4.56 -21.44
CA TRP A 23 -7.25 -4.92 -22.84
C TRP A 23 -7.12 -6.44 -23.00
N LEU A 24 -6.30 -7.10 -22.17
CA LEU A 24 -6.15 -8.55 -22.18
C LEU A 24 -7.49 -9.25 -21.94
N ARG A 25 -8.25 -8.81 -20.94
CA ARG A 25 -9.57 -9.37 -20.61
C ARG A 25 -10.59 -9.22 -21.75
N ARG A 26 -10.55 -8.12 -22.52
CA ARG A 26 -11.55 -7.83 -23.57
C ARG A 26 -11.15 -8.29 -24.96
N LYS A 27 -9.85 -8.43 -25.25
CA LYS A 27 -9.31 -8.61 -26.61
C LYS A 27 -8.59 -9.93 -26.80
N THR A 28 -8.53 -10.77 -25.77
CA THR A 28 -7.88 -12.08 -25.83
C THR A 28 -8.76 -13.13 -25.18
N GLU A 29 -8.48 -14.39 -25.44
CA GLU A 29 -9.15 -15.52 -24.79
C GLU A 29 -8.61 -15.79 -23.37
N LEU A 30 -7.71 -14.96 -22.84
CA LEU A 30 -7.15 -15.18 -21.51
C LEU A 30 -8.22 -15.01 -20.43
N VAL A 31 -8.22 -15.93 -19.47
CA VAL A 31 -9.06 -15.85 -18.28
C VAL A 31 -8.33 -15.01 -17.24
N MET A 32 -9.02 -14.01 -16.69
CA MET A 32 -8.49 -13.16 -15.62
C MET A 32 -9.21 -13.47 -14.31
N ALA A 33 -8.44 -13.65 -13.24
CA ALA A 33 -8.96 -13.64 -11.88
C ALA A 33 -8.16 -12.65 -11.03
N SER A 34 -8.83 -12.04 -10.06
CA SER A 34 -8.19 -11.15 -9.10
C SER A 34 -8.86 -11.24 -7.74
N ASP A 35 -8.05 -11.15 -6.68
CA ASP A 35 -8.54 -11.08 -5.31
C ASP A 35 -7.53 -10.33 -4.42
N THR A 36 -7.98 -9.87 -3.26
CA THR A 36 -7.17 -9.03 -2.38
C THR A 36 -5.98 -9.76 -1.81
N GLY A 37 -4.80 -9.20 -2.10
CA GLY A 37 -3.55 -9.68 -1.57
C GLY A 37 -3.26 -9.17 -0.17
N ILE A 38 -2.15 -9.64 0.38
CA ILE A 38 -1.63 -9.21 1.69
C ILE A 38 -0.46 -8.21 1.58
N ASN A 39 -0.32 -7.57 0.40
CA ASN A 39 0.63 -6.50 0.18
C ASN A 39 -0.01 -5.16 0.55
N TYR A 40 0.53 -4.49 1.58
CA TYR A 40 -0.03 -3.26 2.14
C TYR A 40 0.80 -2.04 1.71
N ALA A 41 0.21 -1.15 0.93
CA ALA A 41 0.81 0.13 0.52
C ALA A 41 0.51 1.24 1.53
N TYR A 42 1.52 2.08 1.81
CA TYR A 42 1.42 3.15 2.80
C TYR A 42 2.30 4.35 2.47
N LEU A 43 1.96 5.49 3.07
CA LEU A 43 2.90 6.59 3.29
C LEU A 43 3.36 6.55 4.74
N ALA A 44 4.64 6.78 4.99
CA ALA A 44 5.19 6.90 6.34
C ALA A 44 5.63 8.33 6.62
N PHE A 45 5.49 8.72 7.88
CA PHE A 45 6.00 9.98 8.42
C PHE A 45 7.28 9.76 9.22
N ASN A 46 8.17 10.75 9.22
CA ASN A 46 9.24 10.85 10.18
C ASN A 46 8.83 11.80 11.30
N LEU A 47 8.57 11.26 12.49
CA LEU A 47 8.11 12.01 13.67
C LEU A 47 9.23 12.77 14.38
N ARG A 48 10.43 12.83 13.80
CA ARG A 48 11.44 13.83 14.18
C ARG A 48 11.27 15.15 13.45
N ASP A 49 10.49 15.17 12.38
CA ASP A 49 10.13 16.41 11.70
C ASP A 49 9.11 17.19 12.55
N PRO A 50 9.38 18.47 12.91
CA PRO A 50 8.50 19.24 13.80
C PRO A 50 7.06 19.37 13.30
N ALA A 51 6.84 19.49 11.99
CA ALA A 51 5.49 19.61 11.44
C ALA A 51 4.74 18.27 11.51
N LEU A 52 5.46 17.16 11.31
CA LEU A 52 4.86 15.82 11.32
C LEU A 52 4.71 15.23 12.74
N GLN A 53 5.28 15.86 13.77
CA GLN A 53 5.01 15.52 15.17
C GLN A 53 3.56 15.78 15.58
N ASP A 54 2.97 16.85 15.07
CA ASP A 54 1.56 17.15 15.29
C ASP A 54 0.68 16.17 14.53
N ARG A 55 -0.12 15.41 15.28
CA ARG A 55 -1.03 14.42 14.71
C ARG A 55 -2.04 15.05 13.75
N ARG A 56 -2.48 16.29 14.01
CA ARG A 56 -3.45 17.01 13.17
C ARG A 56 -2.92 17.22 11.76
N VAL A 57 -1.61 17.44 11.61
CA VAL A 57 -0.96 17.54 10.29
C VAL A 57 -0.96 16.19 9.57
N ARG A 58 -0.66 15.09 10.28
CA ARG A 58 -0.72 13.73 9.71
C ARG A 58 -2.15 13.36 9.30
N GLU A 59 -3.12 13.71 10.12
CA GLU A 59 -4.54 13.49 9.87
C GLU A 59 -5.01 14.30 8.65
N ALA A 60 -4.60 15.57 8.54
CA ALA A 60 -4.87 16.39 7.36
C ALA A 60 -4.31 15.76 6.07
N VAL A 61 -3.07 15.24 6.11
CA VAL A 61 -2.49 14.49 4.98
C VAL A 61 -3.35 13.27 4.63
N ALA A 62 -3.80 12.50 5.63
CA ALA A 62 -4.59 11.29 5.39
C ALA A 62 -5.99 11.59 4.82
N LEU A 63 -6.66 12.65 5.30
CA LEU A 63 -7.98 13.09 4.83
C LEU A 63 -7.93 13.76 3.46
N ALA A 64 -6.80 14.36 3.08
CA ALA A 64 -6.62 14.99 1.77
C ALA A 64 -6.42 13.97 0.63
N ILE A 65 -6.21 12.69 0.93
CA ILE A 65 -5.96 11.66 -0.09
C ILE A 65 -7.25 10.94 -0.47
N ASP A 66 -7.70 11.17 -1.71
CA ASP A 66 -8.81 10.45 -2.34
C ASP A 66 -8.33 9.08 -2.85
N ARG A 67 -8.34 8.10 -1.93
CA ARG A 67 -7.90 6.73 -2.19
C ARG A 67 -8.78 6.03 -3.23
N ASP A 68 -10.09 6.31 -3.21
CA ASP A 68 -11.04 5.68 -4.13
C ASP A 68 -10.73 6.08 -5.58
N LYS A 69 -10.50 7.38 -5.85
CA LYS A 69 -10.06 7.83 -7.18
C LYS A 69 -8.69 7.26 -7.58
N LEU A 70 -7.73 7.18 -6.66
CA LEU A 70 -6.43 6.60 -6.98
C LEU A 70 -6.55 5.11 -7.34
N ILE A 71 -7.37 4.36 -6.61
CA ILE A 71 -7.66 2.95 -6.89
C ILE A 71 -8.33 2.80 -8.26
N GLU A 72 -9.37 3.59 -8.54
CA GLU A 72 -10.11 3.55 -9.80
C GLU A 72 -9.21 3.90 -11.00
N TYR A 73 -8.62 5.09 -11.00
CA TYR A 73 -7.98 5.63 -12.20
C TYR A 73 -6.54 5.14 -12.41
N ARG A 74 -5.79 4.93 -11.32
CA ARG A 74 -4.37 4.50 -11.39
C ARG A 74 -4.20 3.00 -11.25
N LEU A 75 -4.95 2.37 -10.33
CA LEU A 75 -4.84 0.92 -10.07
C LEU A 75 -5.89 0.10 -10.84
N LYS A 76 -6.78 0.75 -11.60
CA LYS A 76 -7.81 0.10 -12.43
C LYS A 76 -8.74 -0.81 -11.62
N GLY A 77 -8.97 -0.46 -10.36
CA GLY A 77 -9.79 -1.24 -9.43
C GLY A 77 -9.10 -2.45 -8.82
N PHE A 78 -7.82 -2.73 -9.13
CA PHE A 78 -7.07 -3.88 -8.59
C PHE A 78 -6.41 -3.58 -7.24
N ALA A 79 -7.19 -3.02 -6.33
CA ALA A 79 -6.77 -2.75 -4.97
C ALA A 79 -8.00 -2.48 -4.09
N LYS A 80 -7.86 -2.73 -2.78
CA LYS A 80 -8.87 -2.38 -1.77
C LYS A 80 -8.32 -1.39 -0.76
N LYS A 81 -9.12 -0.42 -0.33
CA LYS A 81 -8.73 0.54 0.72
C LYS A 81 -8.22 -0.19 1.96
N ALA A 82 -7.04 0.20 2.43
CA ALA A 82 -6.43 -0.42 3.60
C ALA A 82 -6.82 0.31 4.88
N THR A 83 -7.01 -0.45 5.94
CA THR A 83 -7.31 0.04 7.29
C THR A 83 -6.13 -0.13 8.24
N GLY A 84 -5.15 -0.98 7.90
CA GLY A 84 -3.93 -1.20 8.68
C GLY A 84 -2.97 -2.16 7.96
N ILE A 85 -1.87 -2.55 8.61
CA ILE A 85 -0.86 -3.43 8.01
C ILE A 85 -1.43 -4.81 7.68
N LEU A 86 -2.30 -5.35 8.55
CA LEU A 86 -2.91 -6.66 8.34
C LEU A 86 -4.12 -6.54 7.41
N ALA A 87 -4.17 -7.37 6.38
CA ALA A 87 -5.31 -7.45 5.47
C ALA A 87 -6.51 -8.16 6.12
N PRO A 88 -7.75 -7.97 5.63
CA PRO A 88 -8.96 -8.60 6.18
C PRO A 88 -8.93 -10.13 6.25
N SER A 89 -8.13 -10.79 5.41
CA SER A 89 -7.93 -12.23 5.42
C SER A 89 -7.06 -12.74 6.58
N ASN A 90 -6.42 -11.84 7.34
CA ASN A 90 -5.56 -12.19 8.46
C ASN A 90 -6.39 -12.54 9.71
N TRP A 91 -6.01 -13.60 10.43
CA TRP A 91 -6.71 -14.08 11.63
C TRP A 91 -6.76 -13.04 12.77
N CYS A 92 -5.80 -12.12 12.77
CA CYS A 92 -5.60 -11.08 13.78
C CYS A 92 -6.11 -9.69 13.33
N TYR A 93 -6.80 -9.61 12.19
CA TYR A 93 -7.32 -8.36 11.65
C TYR A 93 -8.34 -7.71 12.60
N GLU A 94 -8.20 -6.39 12.84
CA GLU A 94 -9.16 -5.57 13.58
C GLU A 94 -9.89 -4.59 12.63
N PRO A 95 -11.19 -4.77 12.37
CA PRO A 95 -11.95 -3.89 11.47
C PRO A 95 -12.30 -2.52 12.07
N ASN A 96 -12.34 -2.40 13.41
CA ASN A 96 -12.79 -1.21 14.14
C ASN A 96 -11.61 -0.34 14.56
N VAL A 97 -10.91 0.18 13.55
CA VAL A 97 -9.79 1.13 13.68
C VAL A 97 -10.21 2.53 13.23
N SER A 98 -9.42 3.55 13.58
CA SER A 98 -9.64 4.91 13.08
C SER A 98 -9.51 4.94 11.56
N ARG A 99 -10.43 5.62 10.88
CA ARG A 99 -10.46 5.75 9.42
C ARG A 99 -10.42 7.22 9.02
N TYR A 100 -9.77 7.49 7.90
CA TYR A 100 -9.53 8.84 7.38
C TYR A 100 -9.99 8.88 5.93
N ASP A 101 -11.30 8.78 5.74
CA ASP A 101 -11.94 8.91 4.43
C ASP A 101 -11.74 10.33 3.87
N TYR A 102 -11.75 10.45 2.54
CA TYR A 102 -11.42 11.70 1.87
C TYR A 102 -12.34 12.85 2.31
N ASN A 103 -11.74 13.86 2.94
CA ASN A 103 -12.41 15.06 3.43
C ASN A 103 -11.44 16.26 3.39
N PRO A 104 -11.29 16.92 2.23
CA PRO A 104 -10.33 18.02 2.07
C PRO A 104 -10.70 19.24 2.93
N GLU A 105 -11.97 19.45 3.23
CA GLU A 105 -12.40 20.56 4.09
C GLU A 105 -11.99 20.34 5.55
N ARG A 106 -12.15 19.12 6.07
CA ARG A 106 -11.63 18.78 7.41
C ARG A 106 -10.11 18.83 7.44
N ALA A 107 -9.42 18.43 6.37
CA ALA A 107 -7.97 18.55 6.27
C ALA A 107 -7.50 20.01 6.39
N LYS A 108 -8.13 20.95 5.67
CA LYS A 108 -7.84 22.39 5.79
C LYS A 108 -8.08 22.90 7.22
N ALA A 109 -9.19 22.52 7.84
CA ALA A 109 -9.52 22.91 9.22
C ALA A 109 -8.48 22.40 10.23
N LEU A 110 -8.00 21.16 10.08
CA LEU A 110 -6.95 20.61 10.95
C LEU A 110 -5.61 21.33 10.78
N LEU A 111 -5.28 21.76 9.56
CA LEU A 111 -4.08 22.59 9.33
C LEU A 111 -4.19 23.96 10.01
N GLU A 112 -5.35 24.62 9.92
CA GLU A 112 -5.62 25.86 10.69
C GLU A 112 -5.49 25.64 12.20
N GLU A 113 -6.11 24.59 12.74
CA GLU A 113 -6.04 24.22 14.16
C GLU A 113 -4.58 23.95 14.60
N ALA A 114 -3.76 23.41 13.70
CA ALA A 114 -2.33 23.20 13.90
C ALA A 114 -1.47 24.47 13.75
N GLY A 115 -2.08 25.64 13.50
CA GLY A 115 -1.39 26.90 13.31
C GLY A 115 -0.84 27.13 11.90
N LEU A 116 -1.11 26.22 10.96
CA LEU A 116 -0.70 26.29 9.55
C LEU A 116 -1.78 27.01 8.73
N LYS A 117 -1.89 28.31 8.99
CA LYS A 117 -2.86 29.21 8.33
C LYS A 117 -2.62 29.30 6.83
N ASP A 118 -3.69 29.56 6.09
CA ASP A 118 -3.60 29.90 4.68
C ASP A 118 -2.85 31.24 4.47
N PRO A 119 -1.67 31.25 3.83
CA PRO A 119 -0.92 32.49 3.68
C PRO A 119 -1.51 33.43 2.62
N ASP A 120 -2.23 32.91 1.62
CA ASP A 120 -2.76 33.71 0.51
C ASP A 120 -4.09 33.19 -0.10
N GLY A 121 -4.79 32.28 0.57
CA GLY A 121 -6.11 31.80 0.17
C GLY A 121 -6.03 30.99 -1.14
N PRO A 122 -6.70 31.39 -2.23
CA PRO A 122 -6.58 30.71 -3.52
C PRO A 122 -5.23 30.94 -4.22
N GLY A 123 -4.28 31.65 -3.59
CA GLY A 123 -2.95 31.88 -4.11
C GLY A 123 -2.05 30.64 -4.11
N PRO A 124 -0.82 30.76 -4.67
CA PRO A 124 0.06 29.61 -4.84
C PRO A 124 0.86 29.26 -3.58
N LYS A 125 0.83 30.05 -2.50
CA LYS A 125 1.71 29.81 -1.34
C LYS A 125 1.16 28.67 -0.48
N PRO A 126 1.95 27.63 -0.21
CA PRO A 126 1.50 26.54 0.63
C PRO A 126 1.49 26.92 2.11
N ARG A 127 0.54 26.34 2.86
CA ARG A 127 0.51 26.31 4.34
C ARG A 127 1.70 25.56 4.91
N LEU A 128 2.11 24.50 4.21
CA LEU A 128 3.17 23.58 4.62
C LEU A 128 3.88 23.01 3.39
N SER A 129 5.21 22.91 3.44
CA SER A 129 6.01 22.24 2.42
C SER A 129 6.63 20.97 2.99
N LEU A 130 6.44 19.84 2.30
CA LEU A 130 6.95 18.53 2.68
C LEU A 130 7.70 17.88 1.52
N THR A 131 8.60 16.96 1.83
CA THR A 131 9.29 16.13 0.83
C THR A 131 8.83 14.67 0.96
N LEU A 132 8.57 14.03 -0.19
CA LEU A 132 8.25 12.62 -0.27
C LEU A 132 9.33 11.89 -1.07
N LYS A 133 10.04 10.97 -0.43
CA LYS A 133 10.96 10.07 -1.12
C LYS A 133 10.21 8.85 -1.67
N THR A 134 10.56 8.47 -2.90
CA THR A 134 10.05 7.25 -3.53
C THR A 134 11.08 6.65 -4.49
N SER A 135 10.87 5.41 -4.93
CA SER A 135 11.70 4.82 -5.99
C SER A 135 11.45 5.50 -7.34
N ASN A 136 12.45 5.55 -8.21
CA ASN A 136 12.36 6.12 -9.57
C ASN A 136 11.56 5.26 -10.56
N LYS A 137 10.90 4.18 -10.13
CA LYS A 137 9.96 3.42 -10.95
C LYS A 137 8.82 4.32 -11.41
N ARG A 138 8.55 4.35 -12.72
CA ARG A 138 7.57 5.24 -13.36
C ARG A 138 6.22 5.27 -12.65
N ASP A 139 5.67 4.10 -12.30
CA ASP A 139 4.35 4.01 -11.66
C ASP A 139 4.36 4.56 -10.24
N ARG A 140 5.45 4.35 -9.48
CA ARG A 140 5.61 4.88 -8.11
C ARG A 140 5.74 6.42 -8.15
N VAL A 141 6.48 6.96 -9.10
CA VAL A 141 6.57 8.43 -9.30
C VAL A 141 5.23 9.02 -9.74
N ALA A 142 4.53 8.37 -10.67
CA ALA A 142 3.22 8.82 -11.12
C ALA A 142 2.19 8.83 -9.98
N MET A 143 2.20 7.81 -9.12
CA MET A 143 1.34 7.74 -7.94
C MET A 143 1.69 8.83 -6.92
N ALA A 144 2.98 9.01 -6.61
CA ALA A 144 3.45 10.05 -5.69
C ALA A 144 3.06 11.46 -6.16
N ARG A 145 3.13 11.74 -7.46
CA ARG A 145 2.69 13.02 -8.05
C ARG A 145 1.17 13.21 -7.99
N ALA A 146 0.39 12.14 -8.14
CA ALA A 146 -1.07 12.21 -7.99
C ALA A 146 -1.45 12.56 -6.55
N ILE A 147 -0.79 11.94 -5.56
CA ILE A 147 -0.95 12.28 -4.14
C ILE A 147 -0.52 13.73 -3.89
N ALA A 148 0.61 14.18 -4.46
CA ALA A 148 1.06 15.57 -4.32
C ALA A 148 0.06 16.59 -4.88
N ALA A 149 -0.62 16.25 -5.98
CA ALA A 149 -1.67 17.09 -6.54
C ALA A 149 -2.87 17.22 -5.58
N GLN A 150 -3.32 16.11 -4.96
CA GLN A 150 -4.40 16.13 -3.96
C GLN A 150 -4.01 16.92 -2.70
N LEU A 151 -2.79 16.76 -2.20
CA LEU A 151 -2.28 17.51 -1.05
C LEU A 151 -2.20 19.02 -1.33
N LYS A 152 -1.90 19.41 -2.57
CA LYS A 152 -1.88 20.82 -2.98
C LYS A 152 -3.25 21.48 -2.82
N GLU A 153 -4.35 20.77 -3.03
CA GLU A 153 -5.72 21.29 -2.90
C GLU A 153 -6.08 21.73 -1.46
N VAL A 154 -5.36 21.21 -0.47
CA VAL A 154 -5.50 21.59 0.95
C VAL A 154 -4.36 22.49 1.44
N GLY A 155 -3.53 23.00 0.52
CA GLY A 155 -2.43 23.91 0.85
C GLY A 155 -1.13 23.23 1.30
N ILE A 156 -0.98 21.91 1.11
CA ILE A 156 0.28 21.19 1.39
C ILE A 156 1.06 21.02 0.08
N ALA A 157 2.17 21.73 -0.06
CA ALA A 157 3.09 21.50 -1.18
C ALA A 157 3.96 20.27 -0.87
N MET A 158 3.86 19.22 -1.69
CA MET A 158 4.70 18.03 -1.55
C MET A 158 5.68 17.89 -2.72
N GLU A 159 6.97 18.00 -2.44
CA GLU A 159 8.04 17.77 -3.40
C GLU A 159 8.34 16.26 -3.50
N VAL A 160 8.08 15.67 -4.67
CA VAL A 160 8.38 14.25 -4.92
C VAL A 160 9.84 14.10 -5.36
N ARG A 161 10.62 13.36 -4.55
CA ARG A 161 12.03 13.09 -4.80
C ARG A 161 12.25 11.61 -5.16
N PRO A 162 12.36 11.28 -6.46
CA PRO A 162 12.60 9.91 -6.90
C PRO A 162 14.09 9.55 -6.81
N TYR A 163 14.39 8.34 -6.35
CA TYR A 163 15.76 7.81 -6.29
C TYR A 163 15.84 6.39 -6.85
N GLU A 164 17.03 6.00 -7.32
CA GLU A 164 17.36 4.59 -7.57
C GLU A 164 17.11 3.77 -6.28
N TRP A 165 16.68 2.51 -6.42
CA TRP A 165 16.22 1.66 -5.33
C TRP A 165 17.22 1.52 -4.19
N GLY A 166 18.49 1.25 -4.47
CA GLY A 166 19.53 1.12 -3.44
C GLY A 166 19.72 2.40 -2.62
N THR A 167 19.72 3.55 -3.29
CA THR A 167 19.78 4.86 -2.62
C THR A 167 18.52 5.15 -1.81
N PHE A 168 17.34 4.95 -2.42
CA PHE A 168 16.05 5.11 -1.74
C PHE A 168 15.97 4.25 -0.47
N PHE A 169 16.34 2.97 -0.58
CA PHE A 169 16.23 2.02 0.51
C PHE A 169 17.24 2.29 1.64
N ARG A 170 18.44 2.78 1.31
CA ARG A 170 19.40 3.26 2.30
C ARG A 170 18.84 4.45 3.08
N ASP A 171 18.28 5.44 2.39
CA ASP A 171 17.72 6.64 3.02
C ASP A 171 16.54 6.32 3.95
N ILE A 172 15.63 5.42 3.55
CA ILE A 172 14.55 5.00 4.46
C ILE A 172 15.10 4.22 5.65
N LYS A 173 16.14 3.40 5.46
CA LYS A 173 16.77 2.64 6.56
C LYS A 173 17.44 3.55 7.58
N THR A 174 17.99 4.70 7.18
CA THR A 174 18.65 5.64 8.09
C THR A 174 17.74 6.74 8.62
N GLY A 175 16.44 6.73 8.24
CA GLY A 175 15.51 7.79 8.65
C GLY A 175 15.73 9.12 7.95
N ASN A 176 16.40 9.13 6.80
CA ASN A 176 16.68 10.30 5.99
C ASN A 176 15.50 10.61 5.06
N PHE A 177 14.37 11.06 5.62
CA PHE A 177 13.17 11.47 4.88
C PHE A 177 12.24 12.29 5.79
N GLN A 178 11.36 13.11 5.21
CA GLN A 178 10.18 13.61 5.92
C GLN A 178 9.02 12.64 5.74
N MET A 179 8.73 12.27 4.48
CA MET A 179 7.81 11.21 4.14
C MET A 179 8.43 10.23 3.14
N TYR A 180 7.97 8.98 3.14
CA TYR A 180 8.21 8.05 2.04
C TYR A 180 6.99 7.19 1.72
N SER A 181 6.91 6.68 0.49
CA SER A 181 5.90 5.69 0.08
C SER A 181 6.53 4.31 -0.05
N SER A 182 5.91 3.26 0.49
CA SER A 182 6.39 1.88 0.32
C SER A 182 5.26 0.87 0.46
N THR A 183 5.60 -0.41 0.25
CA THR A 183 4.72 -1.55 0.44
C THR A 183 5.35 -2.52 1.46
N TRP A 184 4.56 -2.99 2.42
CA TRP A 184 4.88 -4.20 3.20
C TRP A 184 4.36 -5.41 2.42
N VAL A 185 5.23 -6.39 2.17
CA VAL A 185 4.96 -7.51 1.27
C VAL A 185 4.75 -8.78 2.09
N GLY A 186 3.69 -9.54 1.78
CA GLY A 186 3.53 -10.88 2.35
C GLY A 186 3.23 -10.93 3.85
N VAL A 187 2.52 -9.94 4.40
CA VAL A 187 2.35 -9.83 5.86
C VAL A 187 1.34 -10.83 6.39
N THR A 188 1.82 -11.83 7.14
CA THR A 188 0.99 -12.90 7.73
C THR A 188 0.97 -12.89 9.26
N GLU A 189 2.07 -12.51 9.92
CA GLU A 189 2.16 -12.49 11.39
C GLU A 189 1.99 -11.07 11.97
N PRO A 190 1.21 -10.90 13.04
CA PRO A 190 1.01 -9.60 13.68
C PRO A 190 2.27 -9.04 14.37
N ASP A 191 3.32 -9.85 14.59
CA ASP A 191 4.62 -9.38 15.11
C ASP A 191 5.29 -8.33 14.18
N ILE A 192 4.82 -8.19 12.94
CA ILE A 192 5.20 -7.09 12.06
C ILE A 192 5.03 -5.70 12.73
N TYR A 193 4.04 -5.52 13.61
CA TYR A 193 3.84 -4.27 14.32
C TYR A 193 4.98 -3.97 15.29
N TYR A 194 5.58 -4.99 15.90
CA TYR A 194 6.77 -4.80 16.74
C TYR A 194 7.92 -4.28 15.88
N TYR A 195 8.24 -4.97 14.80
CA TYR A 195 9.31 -4.58 13.88
C TYR A 195 9.10 -3.17 13.27
N ALA A 196 7.84 -2.80 12.99
CA ALA A 196 7.50 -1.53 12.35
C ALA A 196 7.36 -0.34 13.32
N PHE A 197 6.97 -0.56 14.58
CA PHE A 197 6.53 0.53 15.47
C PHE A 197 7.02 0.48 16.91
N ALA A 198 7.62 -0.62 17.39
CA ALA A 198 8.19 -0.61 18.73
C ALA A 198 9.34 0.41 18.82
N SER A 199 9.43 1.14 19.92
CA SER A 199 10.49 2.15 20.13
C SER A 199 11.88 1.50 20.14
N SER A 200 11.97 0.24 20.57
CA SER A 200 13.22 -0.55 20.54
C SER A 200 13.71 -0.87 19.11
N GLN A 201 12.82 -0.71 18.11
CA GLN A 201 13.04 -1.04 16.70
C GLN A 201 13.40 0.18 15.84
N PHE A 202 13.81 1.30 16.45
CA PHE A 202 14.45 2.37 15.72
C PHE A 202 15.67 1.87 14.94
N PRO A 203 15.94 2.42 13.73
CA PRO A 203 17.16 2.11 13.01
C PRO A 203 18.42 2.28 13.88
N PRO A 204 19.41 1.38 13.76
CA PRO A 204 19.51 0.29 12.78
C PRO A 204 18.86 -1.04 13.23
N LYS A 205 18.22 -1.10 14.40
CA LYS A 205 17.74 -2.35 15.00
C LYS A 205 16.52 -2.94 14.30
N GLY A 206 15.62 -2.07 13.84
CA GLY A 206 14.39 -2.48 13.16
C GLY A 206 13.90 -1.52 12.09
N ALA A 207 12.62 -1.60 11.76
CA ALA A 207 12.00 -0.81 10.70
C ALA A 207 11.07 0.29 11.21
N ASN A 208 11.18 0.68 12.48
CA ASN A 208 10.57 1.92 12.98
C ASN A 208 11.34 3.15 12.49
N ARG A 209 11.35 3.31 11.17
CA ARG A 209 12.12 4.30 10.42
C ARG A 209 11.60 5.73 10.65
N GLY A 210 10.34 5.84 11.05
CA GLY A 210 9.68 7.10 11.36
C GLY A 210 9.95 7.61 12.77
N TYR A 211 10.71 6.85 13.59
CA TYR A 211 10.99 7.19 14.99
C TYR A 211 9.72 7.41 15.84
N TYR A 212 8.70 6.59 15.61
CA TYR A 212 7.47 6.62 16.38
C TYR A 212 7.65 5.94 17.73
N SER A 213 7.22 6.60 18.80
CA SER A 213 7.31 6.06 20.16
C SER A 213 5.97 6.22 20.86
N ASN A 214 5.49 5.13 21.45
CA ASN A 214 4.34 5.13 22.32
C ASN A 214 4.57 4.06 23.41
N PRO A 215 4.79 4.46 24.67
CA PRO A 215 5.09 3.50 25.76
C PRO A 215 3.99 2.47 26.02
N GLU A 216 2.73 2.82 25.74
CA GLU A 216 1.62 1.87 25.89
C GLU A 216 1.62 0.83 24.76
N LEU A 217 1.87 1.29 23.53
CA LEU A 217 2.07 0.40 22.41
C LEU A 217 3.25 -0.57 22.65
N ASP A 218 4.37 -0.07 23.17
CA ASP A 218 5.55 -0.89 23.43
C ASP A 218 5.23 -2.05 24.40
N LYS A 219 4.48 -1.79 25.47
CA LYS A 219 4.03 -2.84 26.41
C LYS A 219 3.15 -3.88 25.73
N LEU A 220 2.18 -3.43 24.93
CA LEU A 220 1.27 -4.32 24.20
C LEU A 220 2.03 -5.18 23.20
N LEU A 221 2.98 -4.60 22.47
CA LEU A 221 3.78 -5.33 21.49
C LEU A 221 4.64 -6.41 22.16
N GLU A 222 5.29 -6.12 23.29
CA GLU A 222 6.04 -7.14 24.03
C GLU A 222 5.11 -8.23 24.59
N ALA A 223 3.96 -7.86 25.15
CA ALA A 223 2.97 -8.83 25.64
C ALA A 223 2.45 -9.75 24.51
N GLY A 224 2.20 -9.19 23.33
CA GLY A 224 1.73 -9.93 22.15
C GLY A 224 2.77 -10.90 21.57
N ARG A 225 4.06 -10.66 21.85
CA ARG A 225 5.17 -11.52 21.43
C ARG A 225 5.41 -12.70 22.35
N VAL A 226 5.29 -12.50 23.66
CA VAL A 226 5.50 -13.57 24.65
C VAL A 226 4.27 -14.44 24.86
N SER A 227 3.09 -13.99 24.44
CA SER A 227 1.86 -14.76 24.55
C SER A 227 1.82 -15.93 23.56
N THR A 228 1.54 -17.13 24.07
CA THR A 228 1.34 -18.36 23.27
C THR A 228 -0.13 -18.68 23.01
N VAL A 229 -1.05 -17.92 23.60
CA VAL A 229 -2.49 -18.12 23.48
C VAL A 229 -3.05 -17.24 22.36
N THR A 230 -3.55 -17.86 21.30
CA THR A 230 -4.01 -17.17 20.07
C THR A 230 -5.11 -16.13 20.33
N SER A 231 -6.08 -16.42 21.21
CA SER A 231 -7.15 -15.45 21.56
C SER A 231 -6.57 -14.22 22.27
N THR A 232 -5.69 -14.42 23.25
CA THR A 232 -4.98 -13.35 23.95
C THR A 232 -4.13 -12.51 23.00
N ARG A 233 -3.39 -13.14 22.07
CA ARG A 233 -2.67 -12.41 21.02
C ARG A 233 -3.62 -11.54 20.20
N LYS A 234 -4.77 -12.09 19.77
CA LYS A 234 -5.76 -11.35 18.98
C LYS A 234 -6.28 -10.11 19.70
N GLU A 235 -6.59 -10.22 20.99
CA GLU A 235 -7.04 -9.09 21.81
C GLU A 235 -5.97 -8.00 21.94
N ILE A 236 -4.72 -8.40 22.22
CA ILE A 236 -3.59 -7.48 22.32
C ILE A 236 -3.37 -6.75 20.99
N TYR A 237 -3.29 -7.48 19.89
CA TYR A 237 -3.02 -6.89 18.58
C TYR A 237 -4.22 -6.10 18.02
N SER A 238 -5.45 -6.35 18.48
CA SER A 238 -6.59 -5.46 18.24
C SER A 238 -6.34 -4.07 18.84
N GLN A 239 -5.84 -4.00 20.07
CA GLN A 239 -5.50 -2.73 20.72
C GLN A 239 -4.32 -2.04 20.02
N VAL A 240 -3.28 -2.78 19.64
CA VAL A 240 -2.15 -2.28 18.84
C VAL A 240 -2.64 -1.62 17.55
N GLN A 241 -3.52 -2.30 16.80
CA GLN A 241 -4.08 -1.78 15.56
C GLN A 241 -4.87 -0.48 15.77
N LYS A 242 -5.67 -0.41 16.84
CA LYS A 242 -6.41 0.79 17.21
C LYS A 242 -5.49 1.96 17.54
N ILE A 243 -4.47 1.74 18.38
CA ILE A 243 -3.48 2.77 18.74
C ILE A 243 -2.74 3.26 17.50
N VAL A 244 -2.19 2.34 16.69
CA VAL A 244 -1.43 2.71 15.48
C VAL A 244 -2.32 3.48 14.51
N SER A 245 -3.56 3.06 14.28
CA SER A 245 -4.48 3.79 13.40
C SER A 245 -4.81 5.20 13.90
N HIS A 246 -4.93 5.35 15.23
CA HIS A 246 -5.26 6.61 15.87
C HIS A 246 -4.07 7.56 15.89
N ASP A 247 -2.87 7.05 16.19
CA ASP A 247 -1.64 7.84 16.24
C ASP A 247 -1.11 8.17 14.84
N LEU A 248 -1.52 7.39 13.84
CA LEU A 248 -1.29 7.62 12.42
C LEU A 248 0.21 7.83 12.06
N PRO A 249 1.12 6.91 12.47
CA PRO A 249 2.52 6.98 12.02
C PRO A 249 2.64 6.66 10.52
N TYR A 250 1.66 5.91 9.99
CA TYR A 250 1.47 5.65 8.56
C TYR A 250 0.10 6.13 8.09
N VAL A 251 0.03 6.61 6.86
CA VAL A 251 -1.22 6.70 6.11
C VAL A 251 -1.41 5.38 5.36
N SER A 252 -2.36 4.56 5.82
CA SER A 252 -2.82 3.38 5.08
C SER A 252 -3.41 3.82 3.73
N LEU A 253 -2.93 3.22 2.64
CA LEU A 253 -3.42 3.50 1.29
C LEU A 253 -4.34 2.37 0.81
N TRP A 254 -3.77 1.23 0.46
CA TRP A 254 -4.52 0.08 -0.08
C TRP A 254 -3.78 -1.24 0.11
N TYR A 255 -4.54 -2.33 0.07
CA TYR A 255 -4.04 -3.67 -0.23
C TYR A 255 -4.03 -3.84 -1.74
N GLU A 256 -2.87 -4.22 -2.30
CA GLU A 256 -2.76 -4.52 -3.73
C GLU A 256 -3.46 -5.87 -4.00
N ASP A 257 -4.35 -5.92 -4.99
CA ASP A 257 -4.94 -7.20 -5.40
C ASP A 257 -3.88 -8.05 -6.10
N ASN A 258 -3.95 -9.35 -5.87
CA ASN A 258 -3.28 -10.30 -6.73
C ASN A 258 -4.09 -10.43 -8.02
N VAL A 259 -3.42 -10.39 -9.17
CA VAL A 259 -4.04 -10.53 -10.49
C VAL A 259 -3.34 -11.66 -11.22
N VAL A 260 -4.13 -12.62 -11.70
CA VAL A 260 -3.65 -13.74 -12.51
C VAL A 260 -4.33 -13.72 -13.87
N PHE A 261 -3.54 -13.97 -14.90
CA PHE A 261 -4.02 -14.32 -16.23
C PHE A 261 -3.61 -15.74 -16.53
N THR A 262 -4.58 -16.54 -16.96
CA THR A 262 -4.37 -17.91 -17.40
C THR A 262 -4.87 -18.10 -18.82
N ARG A 263 -4.31 -19.08 -19.52
CA ARG A 263 -4.95 -19.57 -20.74
C ARG A 263 -6.22 -20.34 -20.39
N PRO A 264 -7.20 -20.42 -21.32
CA PRO A 264 -8.44 -21.17 -21.09
C PRO A 264 -8.26 -22.63 -20.67
N GLN A 265 -7.15 -23.26 -21.07
CA GLN A 265 -6.82 -24.65 -20.77
C GLN A 265 -6.41 -24.87 -19.31
N VAL A 266 -6.09 -23.81 -18.57
CA VAL A 266 -5.70 -23.90 -17.16
C VAL A 266 -6.95 -24.02 -16.30
N GLU A 267 -7.13 -25.18 -15.69
CA GLU A 267 -8.25 -25.45 -14.80
C GLU A 267 -7.80 -25.67 -13.36
N GLY A 268 -8.65 -25.31 -12.40
CA GLY A 268 -8.42 -25.60 -10.98
C GLY A 268 -7.37 -24.73 -10.28
N TYR A 269 -6.82 -23.70 -10.96
CA TYR A 269 -5.92 -22.75 -10.32
C TYR A 269 -6.67 -21.87 -9.31
N SER A 270 -6.24 -21.93 -8.05
CA SER A 270 -6.76 -21.08 -6.98
C SER A 270 -5.75 -19.99 -6.64
N LEU A 271 -6.13 -18.74 -6.86
CA LEU A 271 -5.35 -17.60 -6.41
C LEU A 271 -5.35 -17.52 -4.88
N ARG A 272 -4.20 -17.19 -4.28
CA ARG A 272 -4.05 -17.10 -2.82
C ARG A 272 -3.75 -15.66 -2.40
N PRO A 273 -4.19 -15.21 -1.20
CA PRO A 273 -3.91 -13.86 -0.72
C PRO A 273 -2.41 -13.54 -0.58
N ASP A 274 -1.60 -14.55 -0.21
CA ASP A 274 -0.14 -14.46 -0.10
C ASP A 274 0.60 -14.53 -1.44
N ALA A 275 -0.13 -14.59 -2.55
CA ALA A 275 0.41 -14.72 -3.89
C ALA A 275 1.23 -16.01 -4.12
N SER A 276 1.18 -17.00 -3.22
CA SER A 276 1.95 -18.23 -3.36
C SER A 276 1.41 -19.11 -4.51
N LEU A 277 2.33 -19.75 -5.24
CA LEU A 277 2.01 -20.67 -6.33
C LEU A 277 1.51 -22.04 -5.85
N LEU A 278 1.20 -22.22 -4.56
CA LEU A 278 0.62 -23.45 -4.03
C LEU A 278 -0.73 -23.80 -4.67
N GLY A 279 -1.42 -22.82 -5.27
CA GLY A 279 -2.59 -23.04 -6.13
C GLY A 279 -2.32 -23.99 -7.30
N LEU A 280 -1.06 -24.11 -7.75
CA LEU A 280 -0.66 -25.03 -8.82
C LEU A 280 -0.82 -26.51 -8.43
N THR A 281 -0.81 -26.85 -7.13
CA THR A 281 -0.92 -28.24 -6.65
C THR A 281 -2.23 -28.93 -7.05
N ARG A 282 -3.27 -28.15 -7.38
CA ARG A 282 -4.58 -28.65 -7.84
C ARG A 282 -4.89 -28.22 -9.28
N THR A 283 -3.93 -27.59 -9.96
CA THR A 283 -4.10 -27.07 -11.31
C THR A 283 -3.86 -28.16 -12.34
N LYS A 284 -4.66 -28.18 -13.40
CA LYS A 284 -4.50 -29.07 -14.55
C LYS A 284 -4.44 -28.25 -15.84
N LEU A 285 -3.76 -28.79 -16.84
CA LEU A 285 -3.85 -28.32 -18.22
C LEU A 285 -4.73 -29.30 -18.98
N GLU A 286 -5.87 -28.83 -19.48
CA GLU A 286 -6.63 -29.61 -20.45
C GLU A 286 -5.97 -29.53 -21.82
N GLU A 287 -5.67 -30.67 -22.42
CA GLU A 287 -5.25 -30.73 -23.82
C GLU A 287 -6.44 -30.39 -24.71
N LYS A 288 -6.53 -29.13 -25.17
CA LYS A 288 -7.37 -28.78 -26.32
C LYS A 288 -6.58 -29.01 -27.62
N PRO A 289 -7.18 -29.63 -28.65
CA PRO A 289 -6.53 -29.79 -29.95
C PRO A 289 -6.14 -28.42 -30.53
N PRO A 290 -5.05 -28.34 -31.31
CA PRO A 290 -4.45 -27.08 -31.72
C PRO A 290 -5.47 -26.22 -32.45
N THR A 291 -5.79 -25.06 -31.87
CA THR A 291 -6.60 -24.04 -32.52
C THR A 291 -5.66 -23.25 -33.43
N THR A 292 -5.91 -23.28 -34.74
CA THR A 292 -5.15 -22.51 -35.74
C THR A 292 -5.37 -21.01 -35.49
N VAL A 293 -4.40 -20.38 -34.84
CA VAL A 293 -4.33 -18.91 -34.76
C VAL A 293 -4.04 -18.40 -36.16
N THR A 294 -4.95 -17.61 -36.73
CA THR A 294 -4.73 -16.97 -38.03
C THR A 294 -3.87 -15.71 -37.87
N ASP A 295 -2.99 -15.45 -38.85
CA ASP A 295 -2.02 -14.35 -38.90
C ASP A 295 -2.60 -12.94 -38.67
N ALA A 296 -3.93 -12.79 -38.70
CA ALA A 296 -4.62 -11.54 -38.40
C ALA A 296 -4.50 -11.10 -36.94
N GLN A 297 -4.29 -12.02 -35.98
CA GLN A 297 -4.18 -11.69 -34.55
C GLN A 297 -2.76 -11.28 -34.10
N LEU A 298 -1.75 -11.47 -34.94
CA LEU A 298 -0.33 -11.23 -34.63
C LEU A 298 0.21 -9.90 -35.18
N ARG A 299 -0.61 -9.10 -35.88
CA ARG A 299 -0.20 -7.77 -36.36
C ARG A 299 -0.48 -6.71 -35.30
N LEU A 300 0.50 -6.55 -34.40
CA LEU A 300 0.72 -5.35 -33.57
C LEU A 300 1.48 -4.29 -34.36
#